data_AF-A0A7H8K5U1-F1
#
_entry.id   AF-A0A7H8K5U1-F1
#
_cell.length_a   1.000
_cell.length_b   1.000
_cell.length_c   1.000
_cell.angle_alpha   90.00
_cell.angle_beta   90.00
_cell.angle_gamma   90.00
#
_symmetry.space_group_name_H-M   'P 1'
#
loop_
_entity.id
_entity.type
_entity.pdbx_description
1 polymer ?
#
loop_
_entity_poly.entity_id
_entity_poly.type
_entity_poly.pdbx_seq_one_letter_code
_entity_poly.pdbx_strand_id
1 'polypeptide(L)'
;MRALLATYLFDGAVAGASIVSRLTHYSLTMSPRIDELVVVSDCPTNVLGYLVPNGEGSGSAGLPGLRLSRTIGTGTYQLVHLPTGARMTLTDQRRGVFDETRFAVYSRETKDGYRWWTPDVPLAATEQHMLRFNPTPGGGAAAILRALAMRLDARDVAGRWAIGHWFCDPLQRPKPGNVNDFRGRRLVGGGRRWHLQWGGYPYPTDIVGMLLDEAIGLPGVTVAKAGPAYDLHLDGHTLRIQSGAGS
;
A
#
# COMPACT_ATOMS: atom_id res chain seq x y z
N MET A 1 -2.54 -2.96 10.72
CA MET A 1 -1.50 -2.88 9.67
C MET A 1 -2.04 -2.60 8.27
N ARG A 2 -2.79 -3.51 7.63
CA ARG A 2 -3.19 -3.34 6.21
C ARG A 2 -3.90 -2.02 5.86
N ALA A 3 -4.80 -1.56 6.74
CA ALA A 3 -5.47 -0.27 6.56
C ALA A 3 -4.51 0.91 6.69
N LEU A 4 -3.56 0.85 7.64
CA LEU A 4 -2.50 1.85 7.81
C LEU A 4 -1.63 1.89 6.55
N LEU A 5 -1.14 0.74 6.07
CA LEU A 5 -0.39 0.65 4.82
C LEU A 5 -1.19 1.27 3.66
N ALA A 6 -2.47 0.95 3.51
CA ALA A 6 -3.32 1.52 2.47
C ALA A 6 -3.40 3.06 2.55
N THR A 7 -3.55 3.63 3.75
CA THR A 7 -3.52 5.08 3.93
C THR A 7 -2.22 5.68 3.43
N TYR A 8 -1.08 5.09 3.78
CA TYR A 8 0.24 5.59 3.39
C TYR A 8 0.58 5.35 1.91
N LEU A 9 -0.02 4.33 1.28
CA LEU A 9 0.07 4.08 -0.16
C LEU A 9 -0.74 5.10 -0.97
N PHE A 10 -1.90 5.52 -0.46
CA PHE A 10 -2.85 6.36 -1.20
C PHE A 10 -2.85 7.83 -0.78
N ASP A 11 -2.02 8.23 0.18
CA ASP A 11 -1.81 9.64 0.56
C ASP A 11 -0.37 10.11 0.28
N GLY A 12 -0.17 10.70 -0.91
CA GLY A 12 1.11 11.19 -1.42
C GLY A 12 1.12 12.65 -1.88
N ALA A 13 0.09 13.46 -1.58
CA ALA A 13 -0.12 14.79 -2.18
C ALA A 13 0.01 15.99 -1.23
N VAL A 14 0.68 15.85 -0.09
CA VAL A 14 0.99 17.00 0.78
C VAL A 14 2.51 17.14 0.89
N ALA A 15 3.04 18.36 1.00
CA ALA A 15 4.43 18.60 1.36
C ALA A 15 4.76 17.79 2.63
N GLY A 16 5.54 16.71 2.48
CA GLY A 16 5.62 15.61 3.46
C GLY A 16 5.04 14.27 2.99
N ALA A 17 4.83 14.10 1.67
CA ALA A 17 4.29 12.90 1.04
C ALA A 17 4.92 11.63 1.62
N SER A 18 4.07 10.71 2.04
CA SER A 18 4.48 9.39 2.49
C SER A 18 5.37 8.76 1.42
N ILE A 19 6.63 8.50 1.75
CA ILE A 19 7.58 7.87 0.82
C ILE A 19 7.07 6.48 0.41
N VAL A 20 6.23 5.87 1.24
CA VAL A 20 5.52 4.61 1.00
C VAL A 20 4.65 4.69 -0.25
N SER A 21 4.08 5.85 -0.60
CA SER A 21 3.26 5.98 -1.83
C SER A 21 4.06 5.63 -3.10
N ARG A 22 5.38 5.81 -3.10
CA ARG A 22 6.27 5.43 -4.22
C ARG A 22 6.30 3.92 -4.47
N LEU A 23 5.92 3.11 -3.49
CA LEU A 23 5.85 1.65 -3.64
C LEU A 23 4.91 1.20 -4.75
N THR A 24 3.93 2.01 -5.12
CA THR A 24 3.06 1.65 -6.23
C THR A 24 3.79 1.73 -7.58
N HIS A 25 4.97 2.35 -7.68
CA HIS A 25 5.78 2.26 -8.90
C HIS A 25 6.54 0.94 -9.03
N TYR A 26 6.48 0.07 -8.00
CA TYR A 26 7.11 -1.25 -8.00
C TYR A 26 6.10 -2.34 -8.28
N SER A 27 6.59 -3.44 -8.87
CA SER A 27 5.85 -4.69 -9.00
C SER A 27 5.72 -5.35 -7.63
N LEU A 28 4.57 -5.12 -6.98
CA LEU A 28 4.23 -5.67 -5.67
C LEU A 28 3.03 -6.60 -5.72
N THR A 29 3.24 -7.87 -5.41
CA THR A 29 2.14 -8.81 -5.15
C THR A 29 1.88 -8.88 -3.66
N MET A 30 0.68 -8.47 -3.24
CA MET A 30 0.27 -8.42 -1.84
C MET A 30 -0.56 -9.66 -1.49
N SER A 31 -0.15 -10.42 -0.49
CA SER A 31 -0.82 -11.64 -0.04
C SER A 31 -1.21 -11.53 1.44
N PRO A 32 -2.48 -11.21 1.75
CA PRO A 32 -2.97 -11.21 3.13
C PRO A 32 -3.13 -12.64 3.66
N ARG A 33 -2.39 -13.01 4.71
CA ARG A 33 -2.55 -14.26 5.46
C ARG A 33 -3.35 -14.03 6.75
N ILE A 34 -3.56 -15.03 7.59
CA ILE A 34 -4.34 -14.85 8.83
C ILE A 34 -3.67 -13.81 9.76
N ASP A 35 -2.37 -13.96 10.03
CA ASP A 35 -1.65 -13.09 10.99
C ASP A 35 -0.52 -12.25 10.37
N GLU A 36 -0.40 -12.29 9.04
CA GLU A 36 0.72 -11.70 8.32
C GLU A 36 0.27 -11.06 7.00
N LEU A 37 1.00 -10.05 6.54
CA LEU A 37 0.99 -9.61 5.16
C LEU A 37 2.28 -10.04 4.47
N VAL A 38 2.21 -10.87 3.44
CA VAL A 38 3.37 -11.16 2.60
C VAL A 38 3.35 -10.23 1.39
N VAL A 39 4.46 -9.57 1.12
CA VAL A 39 4.68 -8.70 -0.03
C VAL A 39 5.80 -9.32 -0.86
N VAL A 40 5.44 -9.75 -2.07
CA VAL A 40 6.40 -10.28 -3.03
C VAL A 40 6.84 -9.14 -3.95
N SER A 41 8.14 -8.97 -4.13
CA SER A 41 8.75 -8.00 -5.03
C SER A 41 10.06 -8.54 -5.58
N ASP A 42 10.42 -8.18 -6.81
CA ASP A 42 11.74 -8.44 -7.37
C ASP A 42 12.87 -7.62 -6.69
N CYS A 43 12.51 -6.52 -6.02
CA CYS A 43 13.43 -5.60 -5.34
C CYS A 43 13.08 -5.44 -3.85
N PRO A 44 13.04 -6.51 -3.03
CA PRO A 44 12.55 -6.44 -1.65
C PRO A 44 13.37 -5.48 -0.76
N THR A 45 14.66 -5.32 -1.01
CA THR A 45 15.53 -4.35 -0.30
C THR A 45 15.12 -2.90 -0.58
N ASN A 46 14.76 -2.57 -1.82
CA ASN A 46 14.29 -1.22 -2.17
C ASN A 46 12.93 -0.96 -1.52
N VAL A 47 12.03 -1.95 -1.54
CA VAL A 47 10.72 -1.88 -0.87
C VAL A 47 10.90 -1.66 0.63
N LEU A 48 11.83 -2.37 1.26
CA LEU A 48 12.19 -2.19 2.66
C LEU A 48 12.60 -0.73 2.95
N GLY A 49 13.36 -0.10 2.05
CA GLY A 49 13.80 1.29 2.19
C GLY A 49 12.72 2.35 2.14
N TYR A 50 11.55 2.03 1.58
CA TYR A 50 10.37 2.90 1.67
C TYR A 50 9.53 2.64 2.91
N LEU A 51 9.69 1.49 3.55
CA LEU A 51 8.83 1.03 4.63
C LEU A 51 9.43 1.22 6.02
N VAL A 52 10.73 0.97 6.17
CA VAL A 52 11.43 0.99 7.46
C VAL A 52 12.46 2.11 7.44
N PRO A 53 12.53 2.98 8.48
CA PRO A 53 13.60 3.98 8.57
C PRO A 53 14.99 3.34 8.70
N ASN A 54 16.01 3.99 8.12
CA ASN A 54 17.42 3.52 8.12
C ASN A 54 18.38 4.33 9.00
N GLY A 55 17.86 5.17 9.91
CA GLY A 55 18.69 5.92 10.88
C GLY A 55 19.65 6.97 10.32
N GLU A 56 19.90 6.99 9.01
CA GLU A 56 20.74 7.97 8.32
C GLU A 56 19.86 9.06 7.70
N GLY A 57 19.96 10.28 8.25
CA GLY A 57 19.34 11.48 7.68
C GLY A 57 17.88 11.70 8.07
N SER A 58 17.58 12.95 8.39
CA SER A 58 16.22 13.43 8.67
C SER A 58 15.33 13.29 7.42
N GLY A 59 14.44 12.30 7.37
CA GLY A 59 13.25 12.43 6.52
C GLY A 59 12.77 11.22 5.71
N SER A 60 13.31 10.01 5.83
CA SER A 60 12.63 8.83 5.26
C SER A 60 11.44 8.44 6.14
N ALA A 61 10.32 9.15 5.97
CA ALA A 61 9.05 8.86 6.62
C ALA A 61 8.46 7.54 6.08
N GLY A 62 9.06 6.42 6.49
CA GLY A 62 8.52 5.09 6.29
C GLY A 62 7.19 4.90 7.01
N LEU A 63 6.71 3.66 7.07
CA LEU A 63 5.46 3.37 7.77
C LEU A 63 5.70 3.46 9.29
N PRO A 64 5.01 4.36 10.02
CA PRO A 64 5.32 4.57 11.44
C PRO A 64 5.17 3.30 12.26
N GLY A 65 6.14 3.07 13.13
CA GLY A 65 6.18 1.91 14.02
C GLY A 65 6.55 0.59 13.36
N LEU A 66 6.85 0.58 12.06
CA LEU A 66 7.37 -0.61 11.39
C LEU A 66 8.88 -0.75 11.66
N ARG A 67 9.31 -1.97 11.97
CA ARG A 67 10.70 -2.32 12.25
C ARG A 67 11.11 -3.58 11.52
N LEU A 68 12.38 -3.67 11.15
CA LEU A 68 12.99 -4.90 10.65
C LEU A 68 13.23 -5.86 11.83
N SER A 69 12.47 -6.94 11.90
CA SER A 69 12.60 -7.94 12.96
C SER A 69 13.67 -8.99 12.67
N ARG A 70 13.78 -9.44 11.42
CA ARG A 70 14.66 -10.55 11.02
C ARG A 70 14.90 -10.52 9.52
N THR A 71 16.09 -10.95 9.11
CA THR A 71 16.42 -11.24 7.71
C THR A 71 16.60 -12.74 7.53
N ILE A 72 16.02 -13.32 6.49
CA ILE A 72 16.12 -14.74 6.14
C ILE A 72 16.82 -14.82 4.78
N GLY A 73 18.01 -15.40 4.74
CA GLY A 73 18.82 -15.43 3.51
C GLY A 73 19.13 -14.03 2.96
N THR A 74 19.01 -13.85 1.64
CA THR A 74 19.47 -12.64 0.92
C THR A 74 18.36 -11.80 0.29
N GLY A 75 17.11 -12.10 0.58
CA GLY A 75 15.99 -11.44 -0.10
C GLY A 75 14.66 -11.56 0.62
N THR A 76 14.66 -11.95 1.90
CA THR A 76 13.44 -12.06 2.71
C THR A 76 13.60 -11.30 4.03
N TYR A 77 12.68 -10.40 4.32
CA TYR A 77 12.70 -9.50 5.48
C TYR A 77 11.39 -9.64 6.24
N GLN A 78 11.48 -10.03 7.50
CA GLN A 78 10.34 -10.06 8.41
C GLN A 78 10.28 -8.77 9.21
N LEU A 79 9.14 -8.10 9.16
CA LEU A 79 8.88 -6.82 9.78
C LEU A 79 7.80 -6.98 10.85
N VAL A 80 7.88 -6.13 11.88
CA VAL A 80 6.89 -6.05 12.93
C VAL A 80 6.46 -4.61 13.15
N HIS A 81 5.18 -4.42 13.41
CA HIS A 81 4.62 -3.14 13.81
C HIS A 81 4.53 -3.05 15.32
N LEU A 82 5.39 -2.23 15.93
CA LEU A 82 5.49 -2.14 17.38
C LEU A 82 4.16 -1.88 18.09
N PRO A 83 3.29 -0.95 17.63
CA PRO A 83 2.03 -0.67 18.33
C PRO A 83 1.04 -1.83 18.35
N THR A 84 1.07 -2.73 17.36
CA THR A 84 0.01 -3.75 17.20
C THR A 84 0.53 -5.19 17.12
N GLY A 85 1.84 -5.41 17.15
CA GLY A 85 2.46 -6.72 16.92
C GLY A 85 2.22 -7.30 15.51
N ALA A 86 1.63 -6.54 14.59
CA ALA A 86 1.26 -7.04 13.28
C ALA A 86 2.51 -7.30 12.43
N ARG A 87 2.51 -8.40 11.68
CA ARG A 87 3.67 -8.87 10.93
C ARG A 87 3.53 -8.61 9.43
N MET A 88 4.66 -8.35 8.80
CA MET A 88 4.79 -8.27 7.34
C MET A 88 6.05 -9.01 6.91
N THR A 89 5.99 -9.79 5.84
CA THR A 89 7.19 -10.35 5.21
C THR A 89 7.36 -9.77 3.82
N LEU A 90 8.51 -9.15 3.55
CA LEU A 90 8.94 -8.75 2.20
C LEU A 90 9.81 -9.87 1.62
N THR A 91 9.59 -10.27 0.37
CA THR A 91 10.37 -11.36 -0.22
C THR A 91 10.49 -11.27 -1.74
N ASP A 92 11.58 -11.78 -2.30
CA ASP A 92 11.74 -12.08 -3.73
C ASP A 92 11.21 -13.47 -4.13
N GLN A 93 10.83 -14.29 -3.14
CA GLN A 93 10.29 -15.63 -3.39
C GLN A 93 8.88 -15.53 -3.95
N ARG A 94 8.74 -15.75 -5.27
CA ARG A 94 7.46 -15.63 -5.99
C ARG A 94 6.33 -16.50 -5.44
N ARG A 95 6.65 -17.65 -4.84
CA ARG A 95 5.65 -18.53 -4.22
C ARG A 95 5.16 -18.01 -2.87
N GLY A 96 5.80 -16.99 -2.30
CA GLY A 96 5.57 -16.52 -0.94
C GLY A 96 5.91 -17.56 0.13
N VAL A 97 6.56 -18.67 -0.23
CA VAL A 97 7.00 -19.72 0.69
C VAL A 97 8.49 -19.53 0.91
N PHE A 98 8.88 -19.45 2.17
CA PHE A 98 10.27 -19.28 2.57
C PHE A 98 10.61 -20.34 3.61
N ASP A 99 11.80 -20.90 3.46
CA ASP A 99 12.35 -21.89 4.38
C ASP A 99 12.94 -21.15 5.59
N GLU A 100 12.21 -21.16 6.71
CA GLU A 100 12.65 -20.52 7.95
C GLU A 100 13.90 -21.17 8.57
N THR A 101 14.29 -22.35 8.08
CA THR A 101 15.50 -23.08 8.52
C THR A 101 16.76 -22.63 7.80
N ARG A 102 16.63 -21.94 6.65
CA ARG A 102 17.78 -21.31 5.99
C ARG A 102 18.22 -20.08 6.78
N PHE A 103 19.48 -20.10 7.19
CA PHE A 103 20.20 -19.08 7.97
C PHE A 103 19.47 -17.75 8.07
N ALA A 104 18.79 -17.54 9.19
CA ALA A 104 18.44 -16.20 9.58
C ALA A 104 19.67 -15.55 10.18
N VAL A 105 20.28 -14.67 9.41
CA VAL A 105 21.28 -13.78 9.95
C VAL A 105 20.52 -12.61 10.56
N TYR A 106 20.50 -12.54 11.88
CA TYR A 106 20.12 -11.31 12.59
C TYR A 106 21.22 -10.28 12.38
N SER A 107 21.29 -9.72 11.18
CA SER A 107 22.13 -8.57 10.91
C SER A 107 21.24 -7.34 10.84
N ARG A 108 21.53 -6.35 11.68
CA ARG A 108 20.98 -4.98 11.57
C ARG A 108 21.38 -4.32 10.25
N GLU A 109 22.45 -4.84 9.65
CA GLU A 109 23.08 -4.37 8.43
C GLU A 109 22.72 -5.31 7.29
N THR A 110 22.13 -4.81 6.20
CA THR A 110 22.01 -5.63 4.99
C THR A 110 23.39 -5.87 4.39
N LYS A 111 23.49 -6.79 3.41
CA LYS A 111 24.73 -6.98 2.64
C LYS A 111 25.26 -5.69 2.00
N ASP A 112 24.38 -4.70 1.83
CA ASP A 112 24.66 -3.42 1.19
C ASP A 112 24.97 -2.29 2.20
N GLY A 113 25.16 -2.61 3.49
CA GLY A 113 25.55 -1.63 4.51
C GLY A 113 24.40 -0.83 5.14
N TYR A 114 23.14 -1.04 4.73
CA TYR A 114 22.00 -0.30 5.29
C TYR A 114 21.66 -0.76 6.69
N ARG A 115 21.50 0.20 7.62
CA ARG A 115 21.12 -0.03 9.03
C ARG A 115 19.66 0.30 9.29
N TRP A 116 18.79 -0.69 9.17
CA TRP A 116 17.36 -0.50 9.41
C TRP A 116 17.03 -0.43 10.90
N TRP A 117 16.01 0.34 11.24
CA TRP A 117 15.47 0.34 12.59
C TRP A 117 14.88 -1.03 12.95
N THR A 118 15.38 -1.59 14.05
CA THR A 118 14.99 -2.88 14.62
C THR A 118 14.09 -2.70 15.85
N PRO A 119 13.45 -3.76 16.39
CA PRO A 119 12.48 -3.63 17.47
C PRO A 119 13.00 -3.01 18.78
N ASP A 120 14.31 -3.00 19.00
CA ASP A 120 14.94 -2.30 20.13
C ASP A 120 14.97 -0.78 19.97
N VAL A 121 14.74 -0.25 18.77
CA VAL A 121 14.54 1.18 18.54
C VAL A 121 13.07 1.53 18.82
N PRO A 122 12.75 2.24 19.93
CA PRO A 122 11.38 2.55 20.30
C PRO A 122 10.71 3.48 19.29
N LEU A 123 9.39 3.69 19.44
CA LEU A 123 8.66 4.66 18.64
C LEU A 123 9.17 6.08 18.89
N ALA A 124 9.65 6.74 17.85
CA ALA A 124 10.01 8.15 17.91
C ALA A 124 8.76 9.02 18.18
N ALA A 125 8.95 10.20 18.77
CA ALA A 125 7.84 11.12 19.08
C ALA A 125 7.04 11.50 17.82
N THR A 126 7.70 11.63 16.67
CA THR A 126 7.08 11.88 15.37
C THR A 126 6.22 10.70 14.91
N GLU A 127 6.69 9.47 15.04
CA GLU A 127 5.89 8.27 14.74
C GLU A 127 4.66 8.18 15.65
N GLN A 128 4.82 8.46 16.95
CA GLN A 128 3.70 8.49 17.89
C GLN A 128 2.67 9.56 17.51
N HIS A 129 3.14 10.75 17.11
CA HIS A 129 2.29 11.82 16.63
C HIS A 129 1.52 11.38 15.38
N MET A 130 2.20 10.84 14.36
CA MET A 130 1.58 10.36 13.13
C MET A 130 0.55 9.25 13.40
N LEU A 131 0.85 8.31 14.29
CA LEU A 131 -0.08 7.23 14.66
C LEU A 131 -1.31 7.74 15.43
N ARG A 132 -1.17 8.81 16.21
CA ARG A 132 -2.27 9.40 16.99
C ARG A 132 -3.18 10.30 16.15
N PHE A 133 -2.59 11.08 15.24
CA PHE A 133 -3.30 12.16 14.57
C PHE A 133 -3.64 11.88 13.11
N ASN A 134 -3.03 10.87 12.47
CA ASN A 134 -3.45 10.49 11.13
C ASN A 134 -4.78 9.72 11.22
N PRO A 135 -5.86 10.23 10.61
CA PRO A 135 -7.12 9.54 10.64
C PRO A 135 -6.93 8.16 10.02
N THR A 136 -7.33 7.11 10.74
CA THR A 136 -7.36 5.76 10.21
C THR A 136 -8.80 5.44 9.82
N PRO A 137 -9.06 5.01 8.58
CA PRO A 137 -10.39 4.58 8.16
C PRO A 137 -10.89 3.46 9.09
N GLY A 138 -12.13 3.59 9.56
CA GLY A 138 -12.83 2.53 10.29
C GLY A 138 -13.78 1.74 9.37
N GLY A 139 -14.24 0.58 9.84
CA GLY A 139 -15.34 -0.18 9.23
C GLY A 139 -15.18 -0.45 7.73
N GLY A 140 -16.26 -0.19 6.97
CA GLY A 140 -16.31 -0.41 5.53
C GLY A 140 -15.28 0.40 4.74
N ALA A 141 -14.96 1.63 5.14
CA ALA A 141 -13.93 2.44 4.47
C ALA A 141 -12.55 1.77 4.57
N ALA A 142 -12.20 1.22 5.73
CA ALA A 142 -10.98 0.43 5.88
C ALA A 142 -11.01 -0.85 5.05
N ALA A 143 -12.15 -1.52 4.92
CA ALA A 143 -12.27 -2.71 4.08
C ALA A 143 -12.04 -2.38 2.60
N ILE A 144 -12.62 -1.29 2.10
CA ILE A 144 -12.41 -0.81 0.73
C ILE A 144 -10.93 -0.47 0.50
N LEU A 145 -10.30 0.35 1.35
CA LEU A 145 -8.90 0.74 1.18
C LEU A 145 -7.93 -0.45 1.29
N ARG A 146 -8.20 -1.39 2.21
CA ARG A 146 -7.47 -2.66 2.26
C ARG A 146 -7.64 -3.43 0.96
N ALA A 147 -8.84 -3.48 0.40
CA ALA A 147 -9.10 -4.19 -0.84
C ALA A 147 -8.29 -3.63 -2.01
N LEU A 148 -8.22 -2.30 -2.12
CA LEU A 148 -7.38 -1.61 -3.10
C LEU A 148 -5.89 -1.95 -2.92
N ALA A 149 -5.37 -1.86 -1.70
CA ALA A 149 -3.96 -2.13 -1.41
C ALA A 149 -3.58 -3.60 -1.66
N MET A 150 -4.47 -4.55 -1.37
CA MET A 150 -4.19 -5.98 -1.57
C MET A 150 -4.26 -6.40 -3.05
N ARG A 151 -4.84 -5.57 -3.92
CA ARG A 151 -5.08 -5.87 -5.34
C ARG A 151 -4.33 -4.91 -6.26
N LEU A 152 -3.22 -4.35 -5.80
CA LEU A 152 -2.40 -3.42 -6.59
C LEU A 152 -1.96 -4.00 -7.93
N ASP A 153 -1.70 -5.31 -8.01
CA ASP A 153 -1.30 -6.02 -9.23
C ASP A 153 -2.47 -6.77 -9.91
N ALA A 154 -3.70 -6.58 -9.44
CA ALA A 154 -4.81 -7.37 -9.95
C ALA A 154 -5.18 -6.95 -11.38
N ARG A 155 -5.59 -7.94 -12.17
CA ARG A 155 -6.17 -7.76 -13.49
C ARG A 155 -7.19 -8.84 -13.80
N ASP A 156 -8.20 -8.47 -14.57
CA ASP A 156 -9.16 -9.40 -15.13
C ASP A 156 -8.48 -10.28 -16.21
N VAL A 157 -8.76 -11.57 -16.20
CA VAL A 157 -8.23 -12.51 -17.21
C VAL A 157 -8.76 -12.18 -18.60
N ALA A 158 -10.01 -11.71 -18.69
CA ALA A 158 -10.60 -11.25 -19.94
C ALA A 158 -10.18 -9.82 -20.33
N GLY A 159 -9.34 -9.16 -19.53
CA GLY A 159 -8.81 -7.82 -19.82
C GLY A 159 -9.84 -6.69 -19.72
N ARG A 160 -10.95 -6.88 -18.98
CA ARG A 160 -11.97 -5.82 -18.80
C ARG A 160 -11.52 -4.72 -17.86
N TRP A 161 -10.70 -5.06 -16.86
CA TRP A 161 -10.14 -4.12 -15.89
C TRP A 161 -8.73 -4.54 -15.47
N ALA A 162 -7.93 -3.58 -15.02
CA ALA A 162 -6.64 -3.82 -14.38
C ALA A 162 -6.30 -2.70 -13.40
N ILE A 163 -5.41 -2.94 -12.43
CA ILE A 163 -4.98 -1.93 -11.45
C ILE A 163 -3.53 -1.47 -11.68
N GLY A 164 -2.67 -2.34 -12.23
CA GLY A 164 -1.34 -2.01 -12.77
C GLY A 164 -0.44 -1.18 -11.84
N HIS A 165 -0.50 -1.50 -10.54
CA HIS A 165 0.21 -0.82 -9.48
C HIS A 165 0.03 0.72 -9.50
N TRP A 166 -1.04 1.27 -10.09
CA TRP A 166 -1.22 2.73 -10.12
C TRP A 166 -0.06 3.50 -10.77
N PHE A 167 0.65 2.87 -11.71
CA PHE A 167 1.74 3.49 -12.47
C PHE A 167 1.50 3.43 -13.98
N CYS A 168 1.10 2.26 -14.50
CA CYS A 168 0.85 2.09 -15.92
C CYS A 168 -0.34 1.18 -16.17
N ASP A 169 -1.05 1.40 -17.28
CA ASP A 169 -2.10 0.49 -17.73
C ASP A 169 -1.48 -0.77 -18.33
N PRO A 170 -1.55 -1.94 -17.67
CA PRO A 170 -0.93 -3.16 -18.17
C PRO A 170 -1.69 -3.72 -19.37
N LEU A 171 -2.93 -3.24 -19.61
CA LEU A 171 -3.71 -3.58 -20.79
C LEU A 171 -3.36 -2.71 -22.01
N GLN A 172 -2.48 -1.72 -21.84
CA GLN A 172 -1.99 -0.83 -22.90
C GLN A 172 -3.13 -0.18 -23.71
N ARG A 173 -4.25 0.14 -23.07
CA ARG A 173 -5.39 0.77 -23.74
C ARG A 173 -5.01 2.21 -24.15
N PRO A 174 -5.64 2.75 -25.20
CA PRO A 174 -5.41 4.14 -25.59
C PRO A 174 -5.62 5.09 -24.40
N LYS A 175 -4.61 5.91 -24.10
CA LYS A 175 -4.67 6.84 -22.97
C LYS A 175 -5.73 7.92 -23.26
N PRO A 176 -6.77 8.10 -22.42
CA PRO A 176 -7.63 9.27 -22.50
C PRO A 176 -6.84 10.52 -22.03
N GLY A 177 -6.17 11.20 -22.95
CA GLY A 177 -5.47 12.47 -22.71
C GLY A 177 -4.10 12.36 -22.02
N ASN A 178 -3.67 13.45 -21.37
CA ASN A 178 -2.38 13.59 -20.66
C ASN A 178 -2.36 12.79 -19.32
N VAL A 179 -2.53 11.47 -19.37
CA VAL A 179 -2.58 10.55 -18.21
C VAL A 179 -1.20 10.32 -17.56
N ASN A 180 -0.15 11.00 -18.03
CA ASN A 180 1.18 10.96 -17.41
C ASN A 180 1.32 11.95 -16.23
N ASP A 181 0.23 12.55 -15.78
CA ASP A 181 0.25 13.44 -14.63
C ASP A 181 0.29 12.61 -13.34
N PHE A 182 1.49 12.14 -12.98
CA PHE A 182 1.78 11.48 -11.69
C PHE A 182 1.62 12.42 -10.49
N ARG A 183 0.89 13.55 -10.64
CA ARG A 183 0.51 14.44 -9.56
C ARG A 183 -0.18 13.61 -8.47
N GLY A 184 0.32 13.80 -7.25
CA GLY A 184 0.20 12.86 -6.15
C GLY A 184 -1.22 12.34 -5.89
N ARG A 185 -1.28 11.12 -5.35
CA ARG A 185 -2.50 10.57 -4.75
C ARG A 185 -2.83 11.34 -3.48
N ARG A 186 -4.10 11.63 -3.24
CA ARG A 186 -4.56 12.32 -2.04
C ARG A 186 -5.68 11.51 -1.43
N LEU A 187 -5.49 11.07 -0.18
CA LEU A 187 -6.53 10.43 0.60
C LEU A 187 -6.88 11.35 1.77
N VAL A 188 -8.06 11.94 1.72
CA VAL A 188 -8.57 12.81 2.80
C VAL A 188 -9.90 12.29 3.29
N GLY A 189 -10.16 12.44 4.58
CA GLY A 189 -11.40 11.98 5.16
C GLY A 189 -11.33 11.80 6.67
N GLY A 190 -12.42 11.30 7.20
CA GLY A 190 -12.59 11.05 8.62
C GLY A 190 -13.88 10.30 8.90
N GLY A 191 -13.86 9.43 9.92
CA GLY A 191 -15.02 8.63 10.29
C GLY A 191 -15.55 7.78 9.13
N ARG A 192 -16.80 8.06 8.71
CA ARG A 192 -17.54 7.29 7.70
C ARG A 192 -17.32 7.74 6.26
N ARG A 193 -16.65 8.88 6.01
CA ARG A 193 -16.52 9.45 4.66
C ARG A 193 -15.06 9.73 4.32
N TRP A 194 -14.63 9.17 3.20
CA TRP A 194 -13.28 9.25 2.68
C TRP A 194 -13.30 9.60 1.21
N HIS A 195 -12.29 10.32 0.76
CA HIS A 195 -12.14 10.82 -0.60
C HIS A 195 -10.73 10.47 -1.06
N LEU A 196 -10.62 9.68 -2.12
CA LEU A 196 -9.38 9.33 -2.77
C LEU A 196 -9.35 9.96 -4.16
N GLN A 197 -8.38 10.85 -4.37
CA GLN A 197 -8.14 11.52 -5.63
C GLN A 197 -6.74 11.20 -6.14
N TRP A 198 -6.59 11.00 -7.45
CA TRP A 198 -5.28 10.81 -8.06
C TRP A 198 -5.26 11.32 -9.50
N GLY A 199 -4.07 11.62 -10.00
CA GLY A 199 -3.81 11.80 -11.41
C GLY A 199 -3.44 10.48 -12.07
N GLY A 200 -3.79 10.32 -13.35
CA GLY A 200 -3.35 9.19 -14.15
C GLY A 200 -4.16 7.90 -13.95
N TYR A 201 -3.45 6.77 -13.97
CA TYR A 201 -3.96 5.40 -13.90
C TYR A 201 -3.87 4.83 -12.46
N PRO A 202 -4.76 3.93 -11.99
CA PRO A 202 -5.86 3.25 -12.68
C PRO A 202 -7.03 4.18 -13.01
N TYR A 203 -7.85 3.81 -13.98
CA TYR A 203 -9.12 4.50 -14.19
C TYR A 203 -10.10 4.15 -13.06
N PRO A 204 -10.97 5.08 -12.62
CA PRO A 204 -11.95 4.77 -11.59
C PRO A 204 -12.86 3.59 -11.95
N THR A 205 -13.15 3.40 -13.25
CA THR A 205 -13.90 2.25 -13.76
C THR A 205 -13.18 0.92 -13.55
N ASP A 206 -11.84 0.90 -13.62
CA ASP A 206 -11.08 -0.32 -13.35
C ASP A 206 -11.10 -0.67 -11.86
N ILE A 207 -11.04 0.33 -10.98
CA ILE A 207 -11.22 0.13 -9.54
C ILE A 207 -12.62 -0.45 -9.25
N VAL A 208 -13.65 0.11 -9.86
CA VAL A 208 -15.03 -0.38 -9.72
C VAL A 208 -15.15 -1.82 -10.23
N GLY A 209 -14.61 -2.11 -11.42
CA GLY A 209 -14.60 -3.46 -11.99
C GLY A 209 -13.92 -4.47 -11.08
N MET A 210 -12.74 -4.13 -10.56
CA MET A 210 -12.00 -4.96 -9.63
C MET A 210 -12.74 -5.21 -8.31
N LEU A 211 -13.39 -4.19 -7.75
CA LEU A 211 -14.12 -4.33 -6.49
C LEU A 211 -15.42 -5.13 -6.64
N LEU A 212 -16.04 -5.12 -7.82
CA LEU A 212 -17.26 -5.86 -8.14
C LEU A 212 -17.00 -7.23 -8.77
N ASP A 213 -15.73 -7.60 -8.99
CA ASP A 213 -15.35 -8.88 -9.58
C ASP A 213 -15.87 -10.07 -8.74
N GLU A 214 -16.41 -11.10 -9.37
CA GLU A 214 -17.00 -12.23 -8.65
C GLU A 214 -15.98 -13.09 -7.91
N ALA A 215 -14.78 -13.25 -8.47
CA ALA A 215 -13.77 -14.15 -7.94
C ALA A 215 -12.92 -13.47 -6.87
N ILE A 216 -12.59 -12.19 -7.10
CA ILE A 216 -11.67 -11.47 -6.22
C ILE A 216 -12.25 -10.18 -5.64
N GLY A 217 -13.49 -9.80 -5.90
CA GLY A 217 -14.06 -8.52 -5.46
C GLY A 217 -14.15 -8.36 -3.94
N LEU A 218 -14.80 -7.29 -3.53
CA LEU A 218 -15.12 -7.01 -2.14
C LEU A 218 -16.61 -7.26 -1.90
N PRO A 219 -17.00 -8.39 -1.28
CA PRO A 219 -18.41 -8.70 -1.05
C PRO A 219 -19.15 -7.58 -0.30
N GLY A 220 -20.36 -7.28 -0.76
CA GLY A 220 -21.23 -6.26 -0.15
C GLY A 220 -20.91 -4.82 -0.54
N VAL A 221 -19.83 -4.56 -1.30
CA VAL A 221 -19.58 -3.21 -1.83
C VAL A 221 -20.64 -2.85 -2.86
N THR A 222 -21.19 -1.64 -2.76
CA THR A 222 -22.08 -1.08 -3.79
C THR A 222 -21.47 0.19 -4.35
N VAL A 223 -21.82 0.51 -5.59
CA VAL A 223 -21.21 1.63 -6.32
C VAL A 223 -22.31 2.53 -6.87
N ALA A 224 -22.19 3.83 -6.58
CA ALA A 224 -23.01 4.87 -7.18
C ALA A 224 -22.13 5.79 -8.02
N LYS A 225 -22.52 6.06 -9.27
CA LYS A 225 -21.84 7.05 -10.11
C LYS A 225 -22.29 8.45 -9.71
N ALA A 226 -21.34 9.35 -9.46
CA ALA A 226 -21.58 10.72 -9.03
C ALA A 226 -20.78 11.70 -9.91
N GLY A 227 -21.34 12.03 -11.08
CA GLY A 227 -20.64 12.86 -12.07
C GLY A 227 -19.36 12.17 -12.58
N PRO A 228 -18.17 12.80 -12.45
CA PRO A 228 -16.88 12.19 -12.82
C PRO A 228 -16.32 11.25 -11.75
N ALA A 229 -16.95 11.16 -10.58
CA ALA A 229 -16.51 10.34 -9.45
C ALA A 229 -17.40 9.10 -9.28
N TYR A 230 -16.92 8.15 -8.48
CA TYR A 230 -17.71 7.01 -8.01
C TYR A 230 -17.72 6.99 -6.48
N ASP A 231 -18.89 6.79 -5.90
CA ASP A 231 -19.06 6.58 -4.46
C ASP A 231 -19.15 5.07 -4.20
N LEU A 232 -18.15 4.54 -3.48
CA LEU A 232 -18.08 3.15 -3.06
C LEU A 232 -18.63 3.04 -1.65
N HIS A 233 -19.67 2.23 -1.45
CA HIS A 233 -20.36 2.09 -0.17
C HIS A 233 -20.18 0.70 0.42
N LEU A 234 -19.92 0.62 1.72
CA LEU A 234 -19.87 -0.63 2.48
C LEU A 234 -20.15 -0.35 3.97
N ASP A 235 -21.07 -1.09 4.58
CA ASP A 235 -21.43 -0.98 6.01
C ASP A 235 -21.76 0.45 6.48
N GLY A 236 -22.37 1.27 5.61
CA GLY A 236 -22.68 2.67 5.90
C GLY A 236 -21.48 3.63 5.85
N HIS A 237 -20.33 3.16 5.38
CA HIS A 237 -19.16 3.97 5.04
C HIS A 237 -19.13 4.27 3.54
N THR A 238 -18.52 5.39 3.17
CA THR A 238 -18.32 5.79 1.78
C THR A 238 -16.86 6.13 1.50
N LEU A 239 -16.30 5.57 0.42
CA LEU A 239 -15.09 6.06 -0.22
C LEU A 239 -15.45 6.63 -1.59
N ARG A 240 -15.41 7.96 -1.72
CA ARG A 240 -15.49 8.63 -3.03
C ARG A 240 -14.14 8.49 -3.73
N ILE A 241 -14.15 7.99 -4.95
CA ILE A 241 -12.97 7.88 -5.81
C ILE A 241 -13.10 8.76 -7.04
N GLN A 242 -12.03 9.46 -7.40
CA GLN A 242 -11.99 10.33 -8.56
C GLN A 242 -10.59 10.39 -9.16
N SER A 243 -10.48 10.10 -10.46
CA SER A 243 -9.30 10.47 -11.24
C SER A 243 -9.49 11.89 -11.79
N GLY A 244 -8.49 12.75 -11.69
CA GLY A 244 -8.51 14.06 -12.33
C GLY A 244 -7.11 14.54 -12.68
N ALA A 245 -6.97 15.18 -13.83
CA ALA A 245 -5.89 16.15 -14.01
C ALA A 245 -6.18 17.27 -13.01
N GLY A 246 -5.24 17.56 -12.11
CA GLY A 246 -5.39 18.72 -11.24
C GLY A 246 -5.53 19.96 -12.12
N SER A 247 -6.70 20.60 -12.06
CA SER A 247 -6.91 21.96 -12.57
C SER A 247 -5.89 22.92 -11.95
#